data_AF-A0A5J4XJK3-F1
#
_entry.id   AF-A0A5J4XJK3-F1
#
_cell.length_a   1.000
_cell.length_b   1.000
_cell.length_c   1.000
_cell.angle_alpha   90.00
_cell.angle_beta   90.00
_cell.angle_gamma   90.00
#
_symmetry.space_group_name_H-M   'P 1'
#
loop_
_entity.id
_entity.type
_entity.pdbx_description
1 polymer ?
#
loop_
_entity_poly.entity_id
_entity_poly.type
_entity_poly.pdbx_seq_one_letter_code
_entity_poly.pdbx_strand_id
1 'polypeptide(L)' 'METSGETGPAVEVPLDGTVYDLETGKVLEWCPKNNLIRKVLGSIKSNQNPKRLKVYPAQVDDDGNISVKFFSPGATT' A
#
# COMPACT_ATOMS: atom_id res chain seq x y z
N MET A 1 -23.30 -16.86 -3.31
CA MET A 1 -22.06 -17.12 -4.07
C MET A 1 -21.07 -16.07 -3.62
N GLU A 2 -20.10 -16.46 -2.80
CA GLU A 2 -19.04 -15.57 -2.33
C GLU A 2 -17.97 -15.47 -3.42
N THR A 3 -17.78 -14.28 -3.99
CA THR A 3 -16.70 -14.00 -4.93
C THR A 3 -15.44 -13.62 -4.16
N SER A 4 -14.65 -14.62 -3.78
CA SER A 4 -13.27 -14.42 -3.32
C SER A 4 -12.34 -14.23 -4.53
N GLY A 5 -11.69 -13.07 -4.63
CA GLY A 5 -10.31 -13.03 -5.13
C GLY A 5 -9.92 -12.10 -6.28
N GLU A 6 -10.74 -11.15 -6.72
CA GLU A 6 -10.22 -10.09 -7.59
C GLU A 6 -9.46 -9.08 -6.72
N THR A 7 -8.16 -9.34 -6.53
CA THR A 7 -7.28 -8.38 -5.85
C THR A 7 -7.23 -7.15 -6.74
N GLY A 8 -7.75 -6.03 -6.25
CA GLY A 8 -7.74 -4.75 -6.97
C GLY A 8 -6.32 -4.30 -7.33
N PRO A 9 -6.17 -3.14 -7.99
CA PRO A 9 -4.87 -2.64 -8.40
C PRO A 9 -3.92 -2.55 -7.20
N ALA A 10 -2.68 -3.00 -7.39
CA ALA A 10 -1.69 -3.14 -6.33
C ALA A 10 -0.35 -2.50 -6.70
N VAL A 11 0.46 -2.20 -5.69
CA VAL A 11 1.82 -1.66 -5.86
C VAL A 11 2.83 -2.44 -5.02
N GLU A 12 4.00 -2.71 -5.62
CA GLU A 12 5.11 -3.40 -4.98
C GLU A 12 6.21 -2.41 -4.58
N VAL A 13 6.72 -2.55 -3.36
CA VAL A 13 7.94 -1.84 -2.92
C VAL A 13 9.15 -2.51 -3.58
N PRO A 14 9.93 -1.82 -4.43
CA PRO A 14 11.00 -2.47 -5.21
C PRO A 14 12.05 -3.17 -4.34
N LEU A 15 12.36 -2.56 -3.20
CA LEU A 15 13.44 -2.98 -2.32
C LEU A 15 13.13 -4.28 -1.55
N ASP A 16 11.97 -4.38 -0.91
CA ASP A 16 11.62 -5.52 -0.05
C ASP A 16 10.54 -6.44 -0.63
N GLY A 17 9.89 -6.03 -1.72
CA GLY A 17 8.85 -6.79 -2.39
C GLY A 17 7.49 -6.75 -1.70
N THR A 18 7.29 -5.91 -0.68
CA THR A 18 5.99 -5.79 -0.02
C THR A 18 4.95 -5.26 -0.99
N VAL A 19 3.80 -5.94 -1.06
CA VAL A 19 2.71 -5.60 -1.97
C VAL A 19 1.56 -4.98 -1.17
N TYR A 20 1.06 -3.83 -1.64
CA TYR A 20 -0.06 -3.12 -1.05
C TYR A 20 -1.21 -2.97 -2.04
N ASP A 21 -2.43 -3.08 -1.53
CA ASP A 21 -3.66 -2.74 -2.23
C ASP A 21 -3.77 -1.21 -2.39
N LEU A 22 -3.99 -0.70 -3.60
CA LEU A 22 -4.01 0.75 -3.85
C LEU A 22 -5.27 1.45 -3.34
N GLU A 23 -6.39 0.74 -3.25
CA GLU A 23 -7.66 1.31 -2.79
C GLU A 23 -7.63 1.56 -1.27
N THR A 24 -7.14 0.57 -0.53
CA THR A 24 -7.25 0.56 0.93
C THR A 24 -5.91 0.74 1.63
N GLY A 25 -4.79 0.50 0.94
CA GLY A 25 -3.44 0.51 1.51
C GLY A 25 -3.12 -0.75 2.32
N LYS A 26 -3.96 -1.79 2.26
CA LYS A 26 -3.76 -3.04 3.02
C LYS A 26 -2.50 -3.74 2.52
N VAL A 27 -1.75 -4.35 3.43
CA VAL A 27 -0.68 -5.27 3.03
C VAL A 27 -1.30 -6.55 2.46
N LEU A 28 -0.98 -6.84 1.21
CA LEU A 28 -1.37 -8.08 0.52
C LEU A 28 -0.29 -9.15 0.69
N GLU A 29 0.98 -8.76 0.55
CA GLU A 29 2.14 -9.63 0.77
C GLU A 29 3.23 -8.86 1.52
N TRP A 30 3.80 -9.46 2.57
CA TRP A 30 4.79 -8.81 3.43
C TRP A 30 6.20 -9.35 3.22
N CYS A 31 7.10 -8.50 2.70
CA CYS A 31 8.53 -8.78 2.56
C CYS A 31 8.86 -10.20 2.04
N PRO A 32 8.40 -10.58 0.84
CA PRO A 32 8.62 -11.91 0.30
C PRO A 32 10.10 -12.21 0.18
N LYS A 33 10.55 -13.28 0.85
CA LYS A 33 11.96 -13.69 0.93
C LYS A 33 12.41 -14.45 -0.34
N ASN A 34 11.98 -13.98 -1.50
CA ASN A 34 12.17 -14.64 -2.80
C ASN A 34 13.52 -14.35 -3.47
N ASN A 35 14.36 -13.47 -2.91
CA ASN A 35 15.76 -13.30 -3.33
C ASN A 35 16.69 -13.00 -2.13
N LEU A 36 18.01 -13.02 -2.36
CA LEU A 36 19.02 -12.91 -1.30
C LEU A 36 18.95 -11.58 -0.54
N ILE A 37 18.70 -10.47 -1.25
CA ILE A 37 18.57 -9.14 -0.66
C ILE A 37 17.31 -9.06 0.22
N ARG A 38 16.18 -9.58 -0.28
CA ARG A 38 14.90 -9.64 0.45
C ARG A 38 14.94 -10.61 1.63
N LYS A 39 15.74 -11.67 1.58
CA LYS A 39 16.00 -12.55 2.75
C LYS A 39 16.67 -11.80 3.91
N VAL A 40 17.66 -10.96 3.61
CA VAL A 40 18.34 -10.13 4.62
C VAL A 40 17.36 -9.08 5.17
N LEU A 41 16.68 -8.34 4.29
CA LEU A 41 15.72 -7.29 4.68
C LEU A 41 14.52 -7.84 5.46
N GLY A 42 13.93 -8.95 5.01
CA GLY A 42 12.83 -9.63 5.70
C GLY A 42 13.24 -10.27 7.03
N SER A 43 14.54 -10.47 7.28
CA SER A 43 15.03 -10.90 8.59
C SER A 43 15.20 -9.72 9.55
N ILE A 44 15.62 -8.55 9.07
CA ILE A 44 15.64 -7.29 9.85
C ILE A 44 14.21 -6.84 10.18
N LYS A 45 13.27 -6.96 9.25
CA LYS A 45 11.86 -6.59 9.41
C LYS A 45 10.98 -7.67 10.03
N SER A 46 11.54 -8.80 10.43
CA SER A 46 10.79 -9.94 10.99
C SER A 46 10.02 -9.61 12.27
N ASN A 47 10.49 -8.62 13.04
CA ASN A 47 9.85 -8.14 14.26
C ASN A 47 8.90 -6.95 14.03
N GLN A 48 8.61 -6.60 12.78
CA GLN A 48 7.66 -5.52 12.45
C GLN A 48 6.33 -6.09 11.99
N ASN A 49 5.25 -5.59 12.59
CA ASN A 49 3.91 -5.89 12.12
C ASN A 49 3.64 -5.13 10.83
N PRO A 50 3.10 -5.79 9.79
CA PRO A 50 2.68 -5.13 8.56
C PRO A 50 1.68 -4.02 8.89
N LYS A 51 1.95 -2.81 8.40
CA LYS A 51 1.06 -1.66 8.60
C LYS A 51 0.40 -1.28 7.28
N ARG A 52 -0.91 -1.03 7.35
CA ARG A 52 -1.66 -0.41 6.25
C ARG A 52 -1.05 0.95 5.92
N LEU A 53 -0.82 1.23 4.64
CA LEU A 53 -0.40 2.55 4.18
C LEU A 53 -1.56 3.52 4.19
N LYS A 54 -1.24 4.81 4.37
CA LYS A 54 -2.22 5.87 4.22
C LYS A 54 -2.55 6.05 2.73
N VAL A 55 -3.82 5.91 2.39
CA VAL A 55 -4.35 6.22 1.06
C VAL A 55 -5.02 7.59 1.11
N TYR A 56 -4.87 8.36 0.05
CA TYR A 56 -5.48 9.67 -0.11
C TYR A 56 -6.54 9.59 -1.21
N PRO A 57 -7.78 10.04 -0.97
CA PRO A 57 -8.77 10.16 -2.02
C PRO A 57 -8.26 11.08 -3.12
N ALA A 58 -8.34 10.60 -4.35
CA ALA A 58 -8.07 11.35 -5.55
C ALA A 58 -9.34 11.46 -6.39
N GLN A 59 -9.55 12.61 -7.03
CA GLN A 59 -10.66 12.85 -7.93
C GLN A 59 -10.13 13.44 -9.23
N VAL A 60 -10.77 13.07 -10.35
CA VAL A 60 -10.57 13.69 -11.65
C VAL A 60 -11.81 14.52 -11.97
N ASP A 61 -11.65 15.76 -12.40
CA ASP A 61 -12.75 16.62 -12.86
C ASP A 61 -13.02 16.49 -14.36
N ASP A 62 -14.05 17.17 -14.85
CA ASP A 62 -14.48 17.12 -16.26
C ASP A 62 -13.41 17.68 -17.23
N ASP A 63 -12.48 18.50 -16.73
CA ASP A 63 -11.36 19.06 -17.49
C ASP A 63 -10.11 18.15 -17.44
N GLY A 64 -10.18 17.03 -16.72
CA GLY A 64 -9.09 16.05 -16.59
C GLY A 64 -8.03 16.41 -15.54
N ASN A 65 -8.27 17.40 -14.69
CA ASN A 65 -7.34 17.73 -13.60
C ASN A 65 -7.48 16.73 -12.46
N ILE A 66 -6.36 16.42 -11.80
CA ILE A 66 -6.30 15.50 -10.67
C ILE A 66 -6.16 16.29 -9.37
N SER A 67 -7.11 16.12 -8.45
CA SER A 67 -7.07 16.70 -7.10
C SER A 67 -6.92 15.60 -6.04
N VAL A 68 -6.09 15.85 -5.02
CA VAL A 68 -5.84 14.91 -3.92
C VAL A 68 -6.16 15.58 -2.59
N LYS A 69 -6.95 14.92 -1.73
CA LYS A 69 -7.28 15.44 -0.40
C LYS A 69 -6.31 14.93 0.66
N PHE A 70 -5.43 15.80 1.15
CA PHE A 70 -4.55 15.49 2.28
C PHE A 70 -5.27 15.71 3.61
N PHE A 71 -5.39 14.67 4.44
CA PHE A 71 -5.78 14.84 5.84
C PHE A 71 -4.54 15.09 6.68
N SER A 72 -4.43 16.29 7.28
CA SER A 72 -3.46 16.57 8.34
C SER A 72 -4.13 16.37 9.70
N PRO A 73 -3.66 15.45 10.56
CA PRO A 73 -4.11 15.41 11.93
C PRO A 73 -3.57 16.67 12.64
N GLY A 74 -4.41 17.69 12.80
CA GLY A 74 -4.05 18.97 13.44
C GLY A 74 -4.64 20.24 12.81
N ALA A 75 -5.40 20.14 11.71
CA ALA A 75 -6.12 21.29 11.17
C ALA A 75 -7.42 21.52 11.96
N THR A 76 -7.31 22.16 13.11
CA THR A 76 -8.45 22.73 13.86
C THR A 76 -8.96 23.93 13.08
N THR A 77 -10.22 23.88 12.63
CA THR A 77 -11.00 25.04 12.18
C THR A 77 -11.12 26.09 13.28
#